data_AF-A0AAV6VJG7-F1
#
_entry.id   AF-A0AAV6VJG7-F1
#
_cell.length_a   1.000
_cell.length_b   1.000
_cell.length_c   1.000
_cell.angle_alpha   90.00
_cell.angle_beta   90.00
_cell.angle_gamma   90.00
#
_symmetry.space_group_name_H-M   'P 1'
#
loop_
_entity.id
_entity.type
_entity.pdbx_description
1 polymer ?
#
loop_
_entity_poly.entity_id
_entity_poly.type
_entity_poly.pdbx_seq_one_letter_code
_entity_poly.pdbx_strand_id
1 'polypeptide(L)'
;MVDAVSNECVVDFVKRLSNPNISRIVDLKRYRCSECPYSTFRKDHLKQHMRQHTGEKPFQCPYCKKRFTQKNSLNYHTQYLRCQMNTSGT
;
A
#
# COMPACT_ATOMS: atom_id res chain seq x y z
N MET A 1 -2.26 10.64 -29.37
CA MET A 1 -3.54 10.00 -29.05
C MET A 1 -3.18 8.63 -28.51
N VAL A 2 -3.14 8.46 -27.18
CA VAL A 2 -2.79 7.14 -26.61
C VAL A 2 -4.07 6.39 -26.29
N ASP A 3 -4.12 5.18 -26.81
CA ASP A 3 -5.31 4.41 -27.08
C ASP A 3 -6.14 4.07 -25.84
N ALA A 4 -7.45 4.27 -25.96
CA ALA A 4 -8.47 3.93 -24.97
C ALA A 4 -8.74 2.41 -24.92
N VAL A 5 -7.71 1.57 -25.00
CA VAL A 5 -7.87 0.13 -24.81
C VAL A 5 -7.64 -0.17 -23.35
N SER A 6 -8.74 -0.23 -22.57
CA SER A 6 -8.93 -1.13 -21.41
C SER A 6 -10.02 -0.60 -20.48
N ASN A 7 -11.28 -0.54 -20.93
CA ASN A 7 -12.41 -0.51 -19.99
C ASN A 7 -13.77 -0.93 -20.55
N GLU A 8 -13.99 -1.00 -21.86
CA GLU A 8 -15.32 -1.36 -22.40
C GLU A 8 -15.69 -2.85 -22.25
N CYS A 9 -14.76 -3.81 -22.39
CA CYS A 9 -15.09 -5.24 -22.23
C CYS A 9 -15.42 -5.65 -20.78
N VAL A 10 -14.80 -5.00 -19.78
CA VAL A 10 -14.95 -5.41 -18.38
C VAL A 10 -16.24 -4.86 -17.76
N VAL A 11 -16.68 -3.67 -18.20
CA VAL A 11 -17.97 -3.11 -17.76
C VAL A 11 -19.16 -3.88 -18.31
N ASP A 12 -19.06 -4.54 -19.47
CA ASP A 12 -20.17 -5.33 -20.03
C ASP A 12 -20.39 -6.68 -19.32
N PHE A 13 -19.31 -7.32 -18.85
CA PHE A 13 -19.40 -8.58 -18.09
C PHE A 13 -20.02 -8.37 -16.69
N VAL A 14 -19.65 -7.27 -16.02
CA VAL A 14 -20.05 -7.03 -14.61
C VAL A 14 -21.46 -6.45 -14.49
N LYS A 15 -21.97 -5.74 -15.51
CA LYS A 15 -23.37 -5.27 -15.56
C LYS A 15 -24.41 -6.41 -15.56
N ARG A 16 -24.03 -7.63 -15.96
CA ARG A 16 -24.93 -8.80 -16.05
C ARG A 16 -25.12 -9.53 -14.72
N LEU A 17 -24.27 -9.27 -13.73
CA LEU A 17 -24.37 -9.86 -12.40
C LEU A 17 -25.16 -8.91 -11.49
N SER A 18 -26.48 -9.08 -11.46
CA SER A 18 -27.41 -8.38 -10.56
C SER A 18 -27.11 -8.74 -9.09
N ASN A 19 -26.03 -8.20 -8.53
CA ASN A 19 -25.68 -8.31 -7.11
C ASN A 19 -25.58 -6.90 -6.50
N PRO A 20 -26.49 -6.52 -5.58
CA PRO A 20 -26.53 -5.18 -5.00
C PRO A 20 -25.27 -4.81 -4.21
N ASN A 21 -24.46 -5.79 -3.77
CA ASN A 21 -23.17 -5.54 -3.10
C ASN A 21 -22.03 -5.14 -4.07
N ILE A 22 -22.18 -5.35 -5.38
CA ILE A 22 -21.13 -5.06 -6.39
C ILE A 22 -21.21 -3.61 -6.88
N SER A 23 -22.36 -2.94 -6.73
CA SER A 23 -22.57 -1.52 -7.08
C SER A 23 -21.48 -0.60 -6.51
N ARG A 24 -20.94 -0.95 -5.33
CA ARG A 24 -19.88 -0.20 -4.65
C ARG A 24 -18.47 -0.41 -5.21
N ILE A 25 -18.24 -1.34 -6.14
CA ILE A 25 -16.91 -1.63 -6.71
C ILE A 25 -16.68 -0.87 -8.03
N VAL A 26 -17.76 -0.59 -8.77
CA VAL A 26 -17.71 -0.07 -10.14
C VAL A 26 -17.35 1.42 -10.19
N ASP A 27 -17.74 2.20 -9.18
CA ASP A 27 -17.51 3.66 -9.15
C ASP A 27 -16.39 4.12 -8.19
N LEU A 28 -15.57 3.19 -7.69
CA LEU A 28 -14.48 3.58 -6.79
C LEU A 28 -13.35 4.27 -7.56
N LYS A 29 -13.29 5.59 -7.40
CA LYS A 29 -12.15 6.41 -7.83
C LYS A 29 -10.86 5.84 -7.28
N ARG A 30 -10.03 5.29 -8.17
CA ARG A 30 -8.68 4.80 -7.86
C ARG A 30 -7.69 5.96 -7.81
N TYR A 31 -6.82 5.95 -6.81
CA TYR A 31 -5.62 6.78 -6.71
C TYR A 31 -4.48 6.08 -7.46
N ARG A 32 -3.98 6.70 -8.52
CA ARG A 32 -2.91 6.18 -9.38
C ARG A 32 -1.56 6.78 -9.00
N CYS A 33 -0.51 5.98 -9.08
CA CYS A 33 0.86 6.46 -8.99
C CYS A 33 1.27 7.20 -10.28
N SER A 34 2.11 8.22 -10.15
CA SER A 34 2.68 8.97 -11.30
C SER A 34 3.88 8.25 -11.93
N GLU A 35 4.60 7.44 -11.16
CA GLU A 35 5.89 6.85 -11.56
C GLU A 35 5.77 5.39 -12.02
N CYS A 36 4.64 4.71 -11.75
CA CYS A 36 4.46 3.31 -12.13
C CYS A 36 2.97 2.93 -12.28
N PRO A 37 2.65 1.73 -12.81
CA PRO A 37 1.26 1.28 -13.01
C PRO A 37 0.45 1.02 -11.74
N TYR A 38 1.01 1.21 -10.55
CA TYR A 38 0.32 0.94 -9.28
C TYR A 38 -0.89 1.86 -9.06
N SER A 39 -1.97 1.28 -8.53
CA SER A 39 -3.15 2.04 -8.11
C SER A 39 -3.81 1.43 -6.87
N THR A 40 -4.49 2.27 -6.09
CA THR A 40 -5.16 1.88 -4.85
C THR A 40 -6.41 2.69 -4.62
N PHE A 41 -7.39 2.16 -3.87
CA PHE A 41 -8.63 2.87 -3.55
C PHE A 41 -8.48 3.86 -2.40
N ARG A 42 -7.33 3.87 -1.72
CA ARG A 42 -7.10 4.72 -0.55
C ARG A 42 -5.94 5.68 -0.77
N LYS A 43 -6.17 6.97 -0.52
CA LYS A 43 -5.16 8.03 -0.69
C LYS A 43 -3.93 7.82 0.20
N ASP A 44 -4.11 7.34 1.42
CA ASP A 44 -3.01 7.09 2.36
C ASP A 44 -2.12 5.93 1.92
N HIS A 45 -2.70 4.89 1.30
CA HIS A 45 -1.93 3.82 0.65
C HIS A 45 -1.12 4.34 -0.53
N LEU A 46 -1.67 5.26 -1.34
CA LEU A 46 -0.89 5.89 -2.42
C LEU A 46 0.28 6.70 -1.83
N LYS A 47 0.03 7.51 -0.79
CA LYS A 47 1.09 8.27 -0.11
C LYS A 47 2.17 7.36 0.46
N GLN A 48 1.79 6.23 1.07
CA GLN A 48 2.74 5.23 1.56
C GLN A 48 3.54 4.61 0.40
N HIS A 49 2.86 4.25 -0.68
CA HIS A 49 3.46 3.70 -1.88
C HIS A 49 4.51 4.66 -2.48
N MET A 50 4.24 5.97 -2.55
CA MET A 50 5.19 6.95 -3.09
C MET A 50 6.56 6.93 -2.39
N ARG A 51 6.63 6.46 -1.13
CA ARG A 51 7.91 6.31 -0.41
C ARG A 51 8.87 5.32 -1.05
N GLN A 52 8.38 4.40 -1.89
CA GLN A 52 9.24 3.50 -2.65
C GLN A 52 10.00 4.24 -3.78
N HIS A 53 9.42 5.31 -4.30
CA HIS A 53 10.03 6.14 -5.34
C HIS A 53 10.94 7.21 -4.73
N THR A 54 10.49 7.86 -3.64
CA THR A 54 11.27 8.92 -2.98
C THR A 54 12.35 8.41 -2.05
N GLY A 55 12.27 7.14 -1.63
CA GLY A 55 13.18 6.56 -0.64
C GLY A 55 12.94 7.06 0.79
N GLU A 56 11.88 7.83 1.04
CA GLU A 56 11.56 8.36 2.37
C GLU A 56 11.34 7.24 3.41
N LYS A 57 12.12 7.30 4.49
CA LYS A 57 12.01 6.38 5.63
C LYS A 57 11.73 7.16 6.92
N PRO A 58 10.46 7.54 7.17
CA PRO A 58 10.12 8.42 8.29
C PRO A 58 10.22 7.74 9.67
N PHE A 59 10.22 6.40 9.73
CA PHE A 59 10.17 5.68 11.00
C PHE A 59 11.55 5.19 11.39
N GLN A 60 12.11 5.69 12.49
CA GLN A 60 13.42 5.28 13.01
C GLN A 60 13.28 4.37 14.23
N CYS A 61 14.10 3.32 14.28
CA CYS A 61 14.22 2.47 15.45
C CYS A 61 14.91 3.22 16.60
N PRO A 62 14.32 3.25 17.81
CA PRO A 62 14.91 3.91 18.97
C PRO A 62 16.19 3.20 19.48
N TYR A 63 16.38 1.92 19.15
CA TYR A 63 17.49 1.11 19.68
C TYR A 63 18.70 1.04 18.74
N CYS A 64 18.52 1.03 17.41
CA CYS A 64 19.62 0.80 16.46
C CYS A 64 19.69 1.79 15.29
N LYS A 65 18.93 2.90 15.34
CA LYS A 65 18.86 3.95 14.30
C LYS A 65 18.41 3.50 12.90
N LYS A 66 18.10 2.22 12.69
CA LYS A 66 17.56 1.69 11.42
C LYS A 66 16.23 2.36 11.06
N ARG A 67 16.08 2.77 9.80
CA ARG A 67 14.88 3.49 9.32
C ARG A 67 14.01 2.61 8.42
N PHE A 68 12.70 2.82 8.50
CA PHE A 68 11.65 2.05 7.82
C PHE A 68 10.69 2.97 7.08
N THR A 69 10.14 2.47 5.97
CA THR A 69 9.12 3.15 5.16
C THR A 69 7.71 3.05 5.77
N GLN A 70 7.47 2.03 6.62
CA GLN A 70 6.18 1.75 7.24
C GLN A 70 6.30 1.50 8.75
N LYS A 71 5.24 1.87 9.50
CA LYS A 71 5.16 1.68 10.97
C LYS A 71 5.17 0.21 11.36
N ASN A 72 4.45 -0.65 10.63
CA ASN A 72 4.39 -2.08 10.94
C ASN A 72 5.77 -2.74 10.82
N SER A 73 6.55 -2.38 9.79
CA SER A 73 7.93 -2.86 9.64
C SER A 73 8.82 -2.46 10.81
N LEU A 74 8.68 -1.21 11.31
CA LEU A 74 9.37 -0.78 12.53
C LEU A 74 8.90 -1.59 13.75
N ASN A 75 7.59 -1.78 13.92
CA ASN A 75 7.04 -2.52 15.05
C ASN A 75 7.61 -3.95 15.12
N TYR A 76 7.55 -4.72 14.03
CA TYR A 76 8.13 -6.06 13.96
C TYR A 76 9.61 -6.05 14.33
N HIS A 77 10.36 -5.10 13.78
CA HIS A 77 11.77 -4.95 14.10
C HIS A 77 12.02 -4.62 15.58
N THR A 78 11.25 -3.72 16.19
CA THR A 78 11.40 -3.39 17.61
C THR A 78 11.02 -4.55 18.52
N GLN A 79 10.02 -5.36 18.16
CA GLN A 79 9.66 -6.55 18.94
C GLN A 79 10.77 -7.59 18.88
N TYR A 80 11.35 -7.81 17.70
CA TYR A 80 12.52 -8.68 17.55
C TYR A 80 13.69 -8.22 18.44
N LEU A 81 14.04 -6.94 18.41
CA LEU A 81 15.13 -6.41 19.24
C LEU A 81 14.85 -6.57 20.74
N ARG A 82 13.60 -6.36 21.17
CA ARG A 82 13.20 -6.57 22.57
C ARG A 82 13.38 -8.04 22.99
N CYS A 83 12.97 -8.98 22.13
CA CYS A 83 13.20 -10.40 22.40
C CYS A 83 14.70 -10.74 22.50
N GLN A 84 15.54 -10.17 21.65
CA GLN A 84 16.99 -10.40 21.69
C GLN A 84 17.65 -9.83 22.96
N MET A 85 17.27 -8.62 23.36
CA MET A 85 17.81 -7.99 24.56
C MET A 85 17.43 -8.77 25.83
N ASN A 86 16.26 -9.41 25.86
CA ASN A 86 15.84 -10.25 26.98
C ASN A 86 16.61 -11.58 27.06
N THR A 87 17.20 -12.05 25.95
CA THR A 87 18.01 -13.30 25.93
C THR A 87 19.49 -13.09 26.20
N SER A 88 19.99 -11.84 26.18
CA SER A 88 21.40 -11.51 26.44
C SER A 88 21.64 -11.00 27.87
N GLY A 89 20.60 -10.99 28.71
CA GLY A 89 20.62 -10.56 30.12
C GLY A 89 20.66 -11.72 31.13
N THR A 90 21.02 -12.93 30.68
CA THR A 90 21.42 -14.08 31.50
C THR A 90 22.86 -14.41 31.20
#